data_AF-A0A349VJE3-F1
#
_entry.id   AF-A0A349VJE3-F1
#
_cell.length_a   1.000
_cell.length_b   1.000
_cell.length_c   1.000
_cell.angle_alpha   90.00
_cell.angle_beta   90.00
_cell.angle_gamma   90.00
#
_symmetry.space_group_name_H-M   'P 1'
#
loop_
_entity.id
_entity.type
_entity.pdbx_description
1 polymer ?
#
loop_
_entity_poly.entity_id
_entity_poly.type
_entity_poly.pdbx_seq_one_letter_code
_entity_poly.pdbx_strand_id
1 'polypeptide(L)'
;MGVAVTASLRSEKPKMGQHRVHAAAHQVQGTVTATVQLTKNARSRLEEEHVAALLCLDVLVSAITEKTDHPWRKELELLLLPEEKIVRDEYKPPVGWQKLFSSEEVAIPIEINGGAQTGQSSVQMNNRLIFSGSFAPLHKGHLAMARIAEEIAERPVEWELSVTNVDKPMLDYIEVSRRVEQFKGKTLWLSRAATFIEKVHVFPESTFVLGADTYARLIDPKYYHGSQKRLKDAVRTICRQSRGLIVFGRMQDQEFQNPITFDVPPALREITYFVSEREFRMDVSSSGIRANKMETTGATCRLRVD
;
A
#
# COMPACT_ATOMS: atom_id res chain seq x y z
N MET A 1 -9.80 -13.42 -10.42
CA MET A 1 -8.81 -14.20 -9.66
C MET A 1 -7.46 -14.02 -10.31
N GLY A 2 -6.41 -13.78 -9.52
CA GLY A 2 -5.03 -13.75 -9.99
C GLY A 2 -4.25 -14.90 -9.37
N VAL A 3 -3.31 -15.47 -10.11
CA VAL A 3 -2.38 -16.50 -9.62
C VAL A 3 -0.96 -16.11 -9.99
N ALA A 4 -0.03 -16.32 -9.07
CA ALA A 4 1.38 -16.08 -9.29
C ALA A 4 2.20 -17.23 -8.68
N VAL A 5 3.32 -17.53 -9.32
CA VAL A 5 4.34 -18.44 -8.79
C VAL A 5 5.72 -17.82 -9.00
N THR A 6 6.57 -17.90 -7.99
CA THR A 6 7.99 -17.59 -8.11
C THR A 6 8.78 -18.76 -7.55
N ALA A 7 9.83 -19.15 -8.26
CA ALA A 7 10.60 -20.32 -7.90
C ALA A 7 12.09 -20.10 -8.14
N SER A 8 12.89 -20.49 -7.15
CA SER A 8 14.31 -20.74 -7.33
C SER A 8 14.48 -22.25 -7.43
N LEU A 9 14.64 -22.76 -8.65
CA LEU A 9 14.83 -24.18 -8.91
C LEU A 9 16.29 -24.46 -9.30
N ARG A 10 16.63 -25.75 -9.39
CA ARG A 10 17.90 -26.27 -9.91
C ARG A 10 18.26 -25.58 -11.23
N SER A 11 19.55 -25.41 -11.47
CA SER A 11 20.07 -24.90 -12.73
C SER A 11 21.35 -25.66 -13.08
N GLU A 12 21.80 -25.55 -14.33
CA GLU A 12 23.04 -26.17 -14.80
C GLU A 12 24.24 -25.75 -13.94
N LYS A 13 24.34 -24.46 -13.62
CA LYS A 13 25.27 -23.95 -12.62
C LYS A 13 24.62 -24.04 -11.23
N PRO A 14 25.24 -24.71 -10.25
CA PRO A 14 24.70 -24.79 -8.89
C PRO A 14 24.49 -23.41 -8.27
N LYS A 15 23.34 -23.21 -7.62
CA LYS A 15 23.01 -21.97 -6.90
C LYS A 15 23.41 -22.08 -5.44
N MET A 16 23.94 -20.99 -4.88
CA MET A 16 24.16 -20.87 -3.45
C MET A 16 22.83 -20.81 -2.67
N GLY A 17 21.83 -20.11 -3.21
CA GLY A 17 20.50 -19.99 -2.59
C GLY A 17 19.70 -21.30 -2.52
N GLN A 18 18.71 -21.36 -1.62
CA GLN A 18 17.81 -22.50 -1.46
C GLN A 18 17.02 -22.78 -2.75
N HIS A 19 16.64 -24.06 -2.95
CA HIS A 19 15.59 -24.37 -3.91
C HIS A 19 14.25 -24.16 -3.21
N ARG A 20 13.36 -23.37 -3.79
CA ARG A 20 12.11 -22.95 -3.14
C ARG A 20 11.08 -22.55 -4.17
N VAL A 21 9.83 -22.89 -3.91
CA VAL A 21 8.67 -22.46 -4.69
C VAL A 21 7.73 -21.70 -3.77
N HIS A 22 7.26 -20.55 -4.24
CA HIS A 22 6.14 -19.81 -3.64
C HIS A 22 5.04 -19.69 -4.68
N ALA A 23 3.84 -20.11 -4.32
CA ALA A 23 2.63 -19.92 -5.11
C ALA A 23 1.63 -19.08 -4.31
N ALA A 24 0.85 -18.25 -5.01
CA ALA A 24 -0.20 -17.44 -4.43
C ALA A 24 -1.41 -17.38 -5.38
N ALA A 25 -2.61 -17.49 -4.83
CA ALA A 25 -3.87 -17.20 -5.50
C ALA A 25 -4.61 -16.11 -4.74
N HIS A 26 -5.11 -15.13 -5.48
CA HIS A 26 -5.79 -13.95 -4.95
C HIS A 26 -7.16 -13.78 -5.59
N GLN A 27 -8.17 -13.55 -4.75
CA GLN A 27 -9.53 -13.18 -5.12
C GLN A 27 -10.09 -12.16 -4.14
N VAL A 28 -11.25 -11.61 -4.45
CA VAL A 28 -11.92 -10.61 -3.60
C VAL A 28 -12.11 -11.15 -2.17
N GLN A 29 -12.47 -12.42 -2.03
CA GLN A 29 -12.76 -13.08 -0.75
C GLN A 29 -11.51 -13.44 0.06
N GLY A 30 -10.31 -13.40 -0.52
CA GLY A 30 -9.11 -13.80 0.20
C GLY A 30 -7.89 -14.05 -0.67
N THR A 31 -6.77 -14.26 0.02
CA THR A 31 -5.49 -14.65 -0.58
C THR A 31 -5.03 -15.95 0.05
N VAL A 32 -4.70 -16.94 -0.78
CA VAL A 32 -4.08 -18.19 -0.35
C VAL A 32 -2.65 -18.19 -0.87
N THR A 33 -1.70 -18.53 -0.01
CA THR A 33 -0.30 -18.71 -0.39
C THR A 33 0.21 -20.06 0.07
N ALA A 34 1.16 -20.61 -0.67
CA ALA A 34 1.87 -21.81 -0.28
C ALA A 34 3.35 -21.69 -0.62
N THR A 35 4.18 -22.15 0.29
CA THR A 35 5.63 -22.17 0.15
C THR A 35 6.16 -23.56 0.44
N VAL A 36 7.05 -24.06 -0.41
CA VAL A 36 7.83 -25.27 -0.13
C VAL A 36 9.30 -24.99 -0.41
N GLN A 37 10.15 -25.38 0.54
CA GLN A 37 11.59 -25.45 0.33
C GLN A 37 11.94 -26.86 -0.14
N LEU A 38 12.64 -26.97 -1.26
CA LEU A 38 13.04 -28.24 -1.85
C LEU A 38 14.48 -28.58 -1.44
N THR A 39 14.72 -29.86 -1.14
CA THR A 39 16.03 -30.41 -0.85
C THR A 39 16.89 -30.36 -2.11
N LYS A 40 18.04 -29.70 -2.03
CA LYS A 40 18.93 -29.53 -3.18
C LYS A 40 19.43 -30.87 -3.70
N ASN A 41 19.52 -30.99 -5.03
CA ASN A 41 20.04 -32.14 -5.75
C ASN A 41 19.24 -33.44 -5.57
N ALA A 42 18.10 -33.42 -4.87
CA ALA A 42 17.20 -34.57 -4.75
C ALA A 42 16.42 -34.85 -6.05
N ARG A 43 16.28 -33.83 -6.91
CA ARG A 43 15.49 -33.88 -8.15
C ARG A 43 16.23 -33.23 -9.32
N SER A 44 15.86 -33.64 -10.52
CA SER A 44 16.18 -32.94 -11.78
C SER A 44 15.44 -31.61 -11.88
N ARG A 45 15.84 -30.78 -12.83
CA ARG A 45 15.15 -29.51 -13.12
C ARG A 45 13.67 -29.74 -13.44
N LEU A 46 13.37 -30.73 -14.28
CA LEU A 46 12.02 -31.01 -14.75
C LEU A 46 11.11 -31.49 -13.60
N GLU A 47 11.64 -32.33 -12.70
CA GLU A 47 10.90 -32.79 -11.53
C GLU A 47 10.61 -31.65 -10.55
N GLU A 48 11.54 -30.71 -10.35
CA GLU A 48 11.27 -29.51 -9.54
C GLU A 48 10.24 -28.58 -10.20
N GLU A 49 10.24 -28.46 -11.53
CA GLU A 49 9.20 -27.72 -12.27
C GLU A 49 7.84 -28.39 -12.13
N HIS A 50 7.80 -29.72 -12.13
CA HIS A 50 6.57 -30.48 -11.91
C HIS A 50 5.99 -30.25 -10.52
N VAL A 51 6.82 -30.29 -9.47
CA VAL A 51 6.41 -29.92 -8.10
C VAL A 51 5.87 -28.48 -8.06
N ALA A 52 6.54 -27.55 -8.74
CA ALA A 52 6.08 -26.16 -8.80
C ALA A 52 4.72 -26.00 -9.51
N ALA A 53 4.50 -26.75 -10.59
CA ALA A 53 3.24 -26.75 -11.34
C ALA A 53 2.08 -27.32 -10.50
N LEU A 54 2.29 -28.47 -9.84
CA LEU A 54 1.28 -29.08 -8.97
C LEU A 54 0.96 -28.20 -7.75
N LEU A 55 1.97 -27.55 -7.15
CA LEU A 55 1.75 -26.60 -6.06
C LEU A 55 0.94 -25.38 -6.51
N CYS A 56 1.24 -24.84 -7.70
CA CYS A 56 0.48 -23.74 -8.29
C CYS A 56 -0.99 -24.14 -8.50
N LEU A 57 -1.24 -25.34 -9.02
CA LEU A 57 -2.59 -25.87 -9.21
C LEU A 57 -3.33 -26.09 -7.88
N ASP A 58 -2.67 -26.66 -6.87
CA ASP A 58 -3.26 -26.84 -5.53
C ASP A 58 -3.64 -25.51 -4.88
N VAL A 59 -2.80 -24.47 -5.01
CA VAL A 59 -3.10 -23.13 -4.50
C VAL A 59 -4.26 -22.47 -5.25
N LEU A 60 -4.28 -22.57 -6.59
CA LEU A 60 -5.37 -22.07 -7.41
C LEU A 60 -6.72 -22.70 -7.01
N VAL A 61 -6.76 -24.03 -6.89
CA VAL A 61 -8.01 -24.74 -6.57
C VAL A 61 -8.43 -24.50 -5.12
N SER A 62 -7.49 -24.43 -4.18
CA SER A 62 -7.78 -24.12 -2.78
C SER A 62 -8.40 -22.73 -2.60
N ALA A 63 -8.17 -21.79 -3.53
CA ALA A 63 -8.85 -20.50 -3.51
C ALA A 63 -10.32 -20.60 -3.96
N ILE A 64 -10.70 -21.62 -4.75
CA ILE A 64 -12.06 -21.76 -5.31
C ILE A 64 -12.93 -22.68 -4.46
N THR A 65 -12.34 -23.70 -3.83
CA THR A 65 -13.07 -24.74 -3.11
C THR A 65 -12.32 -25.20 -1.86
N GLU A 66 -13.09 -25.59 -0.85
CA GLU A 66 -12.58 -26.23 0.36
C GLU A 66 -12.28 -27.72 0.17
N LYS A 67 -12.60 -28.29 -1.00
CA LYS A 67 -12.25 -29.68 -1.32
C LYS A 67 -10.73 -29.80 -1.43
N THR A 68 -10.17 -30.79 -0.75
CA THR A 68 -8.74 -31.08 -0.75
C THR A 68 -8.40 -32.42 -1.38
N ASP A 69 -9.38 -33.31 -1.58
CA ASP A 69 -9.17 -34.61 -2.21
C ASP A 69 -9.11 -34.48 -3.73
N HIS A 70 -7.92 -34.11 -4.21
CA HIS A 70 -7.64 -33.95 -5.63
C HIS A 70 -6.46 -34.82 -6.09
N PRO A 71 -6.52 -35.42 -7.30
CA PRO A 71 -5.46 -36.30 -7.79
C PRO A 71 -4.07 -35.64 -7.80
N TRP A 72 -3.98 -34.38 -8.25
CA TRP A 72 -2.70 -33.64 -8.30
C TRP A 72 -2.14 -33.32 -6.91
N ARG A 73 -2.99 -33.21 -5.88
CA ARG A 73 -2.53 -32.96 -4.51
C ARG A 73 -1.90 -34.22 -3.92
N LYS A 74 -2.52 -35.38 -4.15
CA LYS A 74 -1.94 -36.69 -3.80
C LYS A 74 -0.61 -36.91 -4.51
N GLU A 75 -0.54 -36.58 -5.80
CA GLU A 75 0.70 -36.64 -6.57
C GLU A 75 1.77 -35.69 -6.01
N LEU A 76 1.40 -34.45 -5.70
CA LEU A 76 2.30 -33.49 -5.06
C LEU A 76 2.86 -34.03 -3.74
N GLU A 77 2.00 -34.57 -2.88
CA GLU A 77 2.40 -35.15 -1.59
C GLU A 77 3.34 -36.36 -1.76
N LEU A 78 3.14 -37.19 -2.79
CA LEU A 78 4.02 -38.31 -3.12
C LEU A 78 5.38 -37.87 -3.67
N LEU A 79 5.44 -36.71 -4.33
CA LEU A 79 6.68 -36.18 -4.89
C LEU A 79 7.56 -35.52 -3.83
N LEU A 80 7.01 -35.08 -2.68
CA LEU A 80 7.74 -34.40 -1.62
C LEU A 80 8.52 -35.38 -0.72
N LEU A 81 9.68 -34.95 -0.26
CA LEU A 81 10.44 -35.69 0.76
C LEU A 81 9.86 -35.43 2.16
N PRO A 82 10.09 -36.32 3.14
CA PRO A 82 9.54 -36.18 4.50
C PRO A 82 9.86 -34.84 5.18
N GLU A 83 11.01 -34.23 4.87
CA GLU A 83 11.43 -32.93 5.39
C GLU A 83 10.84 -31.72 4.64
N GLU A 84 10.34 -31.92 3.41
CA GLU A 84 9.82 -30.84 2.56
C GLU A 84 8.35 -30.58 2.87
N LYS A 85 8.11 -29.59 3.73
CA LYS A 85 6.76 -29.23 4.15
C LYS A 85 6.23 -28.04 3.35
N ILE A 86 5.00 -28.15 2.88
CA ILE A 86 4.27 -27.02 2.32
C ILE A 86 3.69 -26.19 3.47
N VAL A 87 4.21 -24.97 3.65
CA VAL A 87 3.65 -23.97 4.55
C VAL A 87 2.58 -23.19 3.80
N ARG A 88 1.35 -23.15 4.33
CA ARG A 88 0.23 -22.43 3.74
C ARG A 88 -0.24 -21.33 4.66
N ASP A 89 -0.53 -20.18 4.06
CA ASP A 89 -1.17 -19.05 4.75
C ASP A 89 -2.40 -18.62 3.95
N GLU A 90 -3.50 -18.39 4.67
CA GLU A 90 -4.72 -17.83 4.10
C GLU A 90 -5.02 -16.50 4.80
N TYR A 91 -5.32 -15.48 4.01
CA TYR A 91 -5.79 -14.20 4.50
C TYR A 91 -7.21 -13.94 4.02
N LYS A 92 -8.16 -13.83 4.97
CA LYS A 92 -9.56 -13.45 4.72
C LYS A 92 -9.77 -11.98 5.10
N PRO A 93 -9.91 -11.06 4.13
CA PRO A 93 -10.18 -9.66 4.39
C PRO A 93 -11.59 -9.43 4.97
N PRO A 94 -11.78 -8.38 5.78
CA PRO A 94 -13.12 -7.92 6.17
C PRO A 94 -14.00 -7.59 4.96
N VAL A 95 -15.31 -7.79 5.07
CA VAL A 95 -16.28 -7.54 3.97
C VAL A 95 -16.18 -6.13 3.41
N GLY A 96 -15.96 -5.11 4.26
CA GLY A 96 -15.76 -3.73 3.79
C GLY A 96 -14.59 -3.62 2.81
N TRP A 97 -13.48 -4.29 3.08
CA TRP A 97 -12.33 -4.29 2.19
C TRP A 97 -12.64 -5.03 0.90
N GLN A 98 -13.41 -6.12 0.95
CA GLN A 98 -13.84 -6.84 -0.24
C GLN A 98 -14.63 -5.92 -1.18
N LYS A 99 -15.58 -5.16 -0.65
CA LYS A 99 -16.37 -4.17 -1.40
C LYS A 99 -15.50 -3.05 -1.99
N LEU A 100 -14.49 -2.60 -1.25
CA LEU A 100 -13.51 -1.63 -1.74
C LEU A 100 -12.66 -2.23 -2.88
N PHE A 101 -12.28 -3.51 -2.80
CA PHE A 101 -11.46 -4.15 -3.82
C PHE A 101 -12.26 -4.53 -5.07
N SER A 102 -13.56 -4.86 -4.92
CA SER A 102 -14.50 -5.09 -6.02
C SER A 102 -15.01 -3.81 -6.68
N SER A 103 -14.63 -2.63 -6.18
CA SER A 103 -15.11 -1.31 -6.63
C SER A 103 -16.60 -1.05 -6.39
N GLU A 104 -17.23 -1.83 -5.51
CA GLU A 104 -18.58 -1.54 -5.01
C GLU A 104 -18.59 -0.30 -4.12
N GLU A 105 -17.50 -0.08 -3.39
CA GLU A 105 -17.28 1.10 -2.55
C GLU A 105 -16.02 1.85 -3.03
N VAL A 106 -16.07 3.18 -2.97
CA VAL A 106 -14.93 4.03 -3.34
C VAL A 106 -14.07 4.39 -2.12
N ALA A 107 -14.68 4.50 -0.95
CA ALA A 107 -14.00 4.72 0.32
C ALA A 107 -14.79 4.14 1.48
N ILE A 108 -14.07 3.63 2.48
CA ILE A 108 -14.64 3.04 3.69
C ILE A 108 -13.87 3.53 4.92
N PRO A 109 -14.56 3.83 6.04
CA PRO A 109 -13.88 4.09 7.31
C PRO A 109 -13.37 2.76 7.89
N ILE A 110 -12.21 2.79 8.54
CA ILE A 110 -11.63 1.65 9.23
C ILE A 110 -11.63 1.91 10.73
N GLU A 111 -12.24 0.97 11.46
CA GLU A 111 -12.22 0.92 12.90
C GLU A 111 -11.08 0.02 13.37
N ILE A 112 -10.14 0.57 14.13
CA ILE A 112 -8.99 -0.17 14.67
C ILE A 112 -9.12 -0.18 16.20
N ASN A 113 -10.01 -1.07 16.67
CA ASN A 113 -10.32 -1.48 18.05
C ASN A 113 -11.03 -0.48 19.00
N GLY A 114 -12.31 -0.76 19.28
CA GLY A 114 -12.93 -0.60 20.62
C GLY A 114 -13.88 0.59 20.86
N GLY A 115 -14.05 1.51 19.91
CA GLY A 115 -15.09 2.52 19.99
C GLY A 115 -16.41 1.98 19.46
N ALA A 116 -17.51 2.20 20.18
CA ALA A 116 -18.83 1.65 19.91
C ALA A 116 -19.25 1.69 18.44
N GLN A 117 -19.96 0.64 18.02
CA GLN A 117 -20.73 0.61 16.78
C GLN A 117 -21.55 1.89 16.66
N THR A 118 -21.14 2.81 15.78
CA THR A 118 -22.10 3.71 15.17
C THR A 118 -22.46 3.05 13.85
N GLY A 119 -23.52 2.25 13.89
CA GLY A 119 -24.11 1.63 12.71
C GLY A 119 -24.27 2.64 11.59
N GLN A 120 -24.18 2.13 10.36
CA GLN A 120 -24.48 2.76 9.06
C GLN A 120 -25.28 4.07 9.17
N SER A 121 -24.62 5.11 9.64
CA SER A 121 -25.06 6.49 9.53
C SER A 121 -24.20 6.98 8.39
N SER A 122 -24.80 7.52 7.34
CA SER A 122 -24.09 8.09 6.20
C SER A 122 -23.00 9.03 6.72
N VAL A 123 -21.76 8.55 6.82
CA VAL A 123 -20.65 9.31 7.36
C VAL A 123 -20.41 10.42 6.33
N GLN A 124 -20.76 11.65 6.69
CA GLN A 124 -20.77 12.75 5.74
C GLN A 124 -19.35 13.00 5.25
N MET A 125 -19.06 12.72 3.97
CA MET A 125 -17.68 12.73 3.47
C MET A 125 -17.07 14.13 3.32
N ASN A 126 -17.85 15.18 3.57
CA ASN A 126 -17.42 16.55 3.36
C ASN A 126 -16.84 17.23 4.61
N ASN A 127 -16.17 18.36 4.42
CA ASN A 127 -15.67 19.23 5.50
C ASN A 127 -14.71 18.53 6.49
N ARG A 128 -13.90 17.60 6.01
CA ARG A 128 -12.90 16.86 6.81
C ARG A 128 -11.52 17.49 6.71
N LEU A 129 -10.61 17.08 7.58
CA LEU A 129 -9.17 17.34 7.46
C LEU A 129 -8.48 16.04 7.07
N ILE A 130 -8.21 15.87 5.77
CA ILE A 130 -7.73 14.60 5.22
C ILE A 130 -6.22 14.62 5.06
N PHE A 131 -5.52 13.72 5.74
CA PHE A 131 -4.10 13.46 5.50
C PHE A 131 -3.90 12.16 4.73
N SER A 132 -3.75 12.31 3.41
CA SER A 132 -3.50 11.21 2.49
C SER A 132 -2.01 10.86 2.41
N GLY A 133 -1.70 9.57 2.48
CA GLY A 133 -0.33 9.10 2.36
C GLY A 133 -0.18 7.60 2.21
N SER A 134 1.00 7.18 1.73
CA SER A 134 1.31 5.74 1.62
C SER A 134 1.63 5.09 2.96
N PHE A 135 2.10 5.88 3.95
CA PHE A 135 2.42 5.48 5.32
C PHE A 135 3.16 4.15 5.44
N ALA A 136 4.21 3.98 4.63
CA ALA A 136 4.94 2.72 4.49
C ALA A 136 6.42 2.82 4.94
N PRO A 137 6.75 3.04 6.23
CA PRO A 137 5.83 3.10 7.39
C PRO A 137 5.42 4.52 7.78
N LEU A 138 4.42 4.62 8.68
CA LEU A 138 4.11 5.81 9.45
C LEU A 138 5.31 6.17 10.34
N HIS A 139 5.58 7.47 10.56
CA HIS A 139 6.78 7.90 11.28
C HIS A 139 6.61 9.28 11.91
N LYS A 140 7.55 9.70 12.76
CA LYS A 140 7.51 10.97 13.51
C LYS A 140 7.23 12.22 12.66
N GLY A 141 7.79 12.30 11.44
CA GLY A 141 7.47 13.37 10.49
C GLY A 141 5.97 13.47 10.14
N HIS A 142 5.30 12.35 9.87
CA HIS A 142 3.85 12.34 9.61
C HIS A 142 3.06 12.79 10.84
N LEU A 143 3.44 12.31 12.03
CA LEU A 143 2.74 12.69 13.27
C LEU A 143 2.88 14.19 13.57
N ALA A 144 4.04 14.78 13.32
CA ALA A 144 4.27 16.21 13.46
C ALA A 144 3.49 17.03 12.42
N MET A 145 3.44 16.60 11.14
CA MET A 145 2.60 17.23 10.13
C MET A 145 1.12 17.19 10.53
N ALA A 146 0.64 16.05 11.01
CA ALA A 146 -0.74 15.90 11.45
C ALA A 146 -1.07 16.88 12.57
N ARG A 147 -0.24 16.92 13.63
CA ARG A 147 -0.44 17.83 14.76
C ARG A 147 -0.51 19.31 14.33
N ILE A 148 0.44 19.76 13.51
CA ILE A 148 0.46 21.15 13.04
C ILE A 148 -0.77 21.44 12.17
N ALA A 149 -1.18 20.48 11.32
CA ALA A 149 -2.39 20.64 10.53
C ALA A 149 -3.67 20.70 11.38
N GLU A 150 -3.74 19.94 12.48
CA GLU A 150 -4.85 20.01 13.45
C GLU A 150 -4.91 21.37 14.13
N GLU A 151 -3.76 21.94 14.49
CA GLU A 151 -3.64 23.29 15.07
C GLU A 151 -4.09 24.36 14.07
N ILE A 152 -3.70 24.27 12.79
CA ILE A 152 -4.08 25.21 11.73
C ILE A 152 -5.58 25.14 11.38
N ALA A 153 -6.12 23.93 11.28
CA ALA A 153 -7.49 23.70 10.82
C ALA A 153 -8.53 23.62 11.97
N GLU A 154 -8.07 23.70 13.22
CA GLU A 154 -8.84 23.60 14.46
C GLU A 154 -9.76 22.38 14.50
N ARG A 155 -9.29 21.24 13.98
CA ARG A 155 -10.04 19.98 13.92
C ARG A 155 -9.10 18.78 13.79
N PRO A 156 -9.51 17.58 14.24
CA PRO A 156 -8.66 16.39 14.17
C PRO A 156 -8.38 15.95 12.72
N VAL A 157 -7.18 15.40 12.50
CA VAL A 157 -6.81 14.79 11.22
C VAL A 157 -7.48 13.43 11.09
N GLU A 158 -8.05 13.20 9.92
CA GLU A 158 -8.45 11.89 9.45
C GLU A 158 -7.48 11.42 8.38
N TRP A 159 -6.97 10.21 8.54
CA TRP A 159 -5.94 9.65 7.69
C TRP A 159 -6.57 8.96 6.50
N GLU A 160 -5.91 9.00 5.34
CA GLU A 160 -6.38 8.31 4.14
C GLU A 160 -5.26 7.47 3.54
N LEU A 161 -5.56 6.19 3.31
CA LEU A 161 -4.69 5.23 2.65
C LEU A 161 -5.40 4.68 1.41
N SER A 162 -4.97 5.14 0.24
CA SER A 162 -5.47 4.61 -1.03
C SER A 162 -4.88 3.22 -1.30
N VAL A 163 -5.75 2.26 -1.63
CA VAL A 163 -5.35 0.92 -2.07
C VAL A 163 -4.89 0.91 -3.54
N THR A 164 -5.29 1.91 -4.32
CA THR A 164 -4.84 2.13 -5.70
C THR A 164 -3.79 3.24 -5.77
N ASN A 165 -2.90 3.17 -6.76
CA ASN A 165 -1.88 4.19 -6.99
C ASN A 165 -1.62 4.32 -8.49
N VAL A 166 -1.31 5.53 -8.96
CA VAL A 166 -0.99 5.79 -10.38
C VAL A 166 0.34 5.17 -10.77
N ASP A 167 1.35 5.22 -9.88
CA ASP A 167 2.72 4.80 -10.16
C ASP A 167 3.04 3.38 -9.66
N LYS A 168 2.12 2.73 -8.93
CA LYS A 168 2.38 1.45 -8.25
C LYS A 168 1.21 0.48 -8.43
N PRO A 169 1.48 -0.85 -8.38
CA PRO A 169 0.41 -1.83 -8.28
C PRO A 169 -0.53 -1.54 -7.11
N MET A 170 -1.77 -2.00 -7.25
CA MET A 170 -2.74 -2.00 -6.16
C MET A 170 -2.16 -2.73 -4.95
N LEU A 171 -2.40 -2.21 -3.75
CA LEU A 171 -1.99 -2.88 -2.51
C LEU A 171 -2.77 -4.19 -2.37
N ASP A 172 -2.09 -5.27 -2.01
CA ASP A 172 -2.75 -6.49 -1.57
C ASP A 172 -3.26 -6.37 -0.13
N TYR A 173 -4.10 -7.31 0.28
CA TYR A 173 -4.69 -7.28 1.61
C TYR A 173 -3.69 -7.40 2.76
N ILE A 174 -2.57 -8.09 2.54
CA ILE A 174 -1.53 -8.29 3.56
C ILE A 174 -0.85 -6.95 3.84
N GLU A 175 -0.49 -6.22 2.78
CA GLU A 175 0.13 -4.91 2.89
C GLU A 175 -0.85 -3.85 3.43
N VAL A 176 -2.13 -3.91 3.04
CA VAL A 176 -3.17 -3.05 3.64
C VAL A 176 -3.27 -3.33 5.13
N SER A 177 -3.37 -4.59 5.55
CA SER A 177 -3.44 -4.99 6.96
C SER A 177 -2.26 -4.49 7.78
N ARG A 178 -1.04 -4.71 7.28
CA ARG A 178 0.19 -4.21 7.90
C ARG A 178 0.18 -2.69 8.08
N ARG A 179 -0.36 -1.95 7.11
CA ARG A 179 -0.39 -0.49 7.17
C ARG A 179 -1.47 0.05 8.08
N VAL A 180 -2.67 -0.54 8.02
CA VAL A 180 -3.83 -0.21 8.86
C VAL A 180 -3.46 -0.32 10.34
N GLU A 181 -2.75 -1.37 10.74
CA GLU A 181 -2.38 -1.62 12.14
C GLU A 181 -1.59 -0.47 12.80
N GLN A 182 -0.92 0.37 11.99
CA GLN A 182 -0.18 1.55 12.47
C GLN A 182 -1.10 2.69 12.97
N PHE A 183 -2.40 2.62 12.70
CA PHE A 183 -3.37 3.69 12.94
C PHE A 183 -4.29 3.43 14.15
N LYS A 184 -3.90 2.57 15.08
CA LYS A 184 -4.63 2.40 16.36
C LYS A 184 -4.95 3.74 17.02
N GLY A 185 -6.22 3.92 17.40
CA GLY A 185 -6.73 5.14 18.02
C GLY A 185 -6.80 6.36 17.10
N LYS A 186 -6.80 6.18 15.76
CA LYS A 186 -6.93 7.25 14.76
C LYS A 186 -8.07 6.93 13.80
N THR A 187 -8.70 7.96 13.26
CA THR A 187 -9.67 7.82 12.16
C THR A 187 -8.93 7.55 10.86
N LEU A 188 -9.17 6.40 10.24
CA LEU A 188 -8.54 6.01 8.98
C LEU A 188 -9.60 5.71 7.92
N TRP A 189 -9.36 6.20 6.71
CA TRP A 189 -10.10 5.84 5.51
C TRP A 189 -9.24 4.95 4.62
N LEU A 190 -9.81 3.85 4.13
CA LEU A 190 -9.30 3.20 2.94
C LEU A 190 -10.09 3.70 1.74
N SER A 191 -9.40 4.04 0.66
CA SER A 191 -10.05 4.50 -0.57
C SER A 191 -9.46 3.85 -1.82
N ARG A 192 -10.16 3.99 -2.94
CA ARG A 192 -9.65 3.69 -4.28
C ARG A 192 -9.20 4.95 -5.04
N ALA A 193 -9.06 6.09 -4.36
CA ALA A 193 -8.69 7.33 -5.00
C ALA A 193 -7.19 7.36 -5.29
N ALA A 194 -6.78 6.99 -6.50
CA ALA A 194 -5.39 6.97 -6.93
C ALA A 194 -4.84 8.40 -7.15
N THR A 195 -5.64 9.27 -7.78
CA THR A 195 -5.27 10.66 -8.09
C THR A 195 -5.72 11.62 -7.00
N PHE A 196 -5.21 12.86 -7.04
CA PHE A 196 -5.69 13.89 -6.13
C PHE A 196 -7.11 14.36 -6.47
N ILE A 197 -7.48 14.42 -7.74
CA ILE A 197 -8.86 14.74 -8.16
C ILE A 197 -9.84 13.72 -7.58
N GLU A 198 -9.52 12.42 -7.65
CA GLU A 198 -10.37 11.38 -7.08
C GLU A 198 -10.52 11.57 -5.56
N LYS A 199 -9.46 11.98 -4.86
CA LYS A 199 -9.53 12.27 -3.41
C LYS A 199 -10.47 13.43 -3.11
N VAL A 200 -10.44 14.49 -3.93
CA VAL A 200 -11.36 15.63 -3.80
C VAL A 200 -12.81 15.22 -4.05
N HIS A 201 -13.07 14.28 -4.98
CA HIS A 201 -14.42 13.75 -5.19
C HIS A 201 -14.89 12.86 -4.04
N VAL A 202 -13.99 12.07 -3.45
CA VAL A 202 -14.29 11.23 -2.29
C VAL A 202 -14.55 12.09 -1.05
N PHE A 203 -13.75 13.13 -0.83
CA PHE A 203 -13.82 14.02 0.34
C PHE A 203 -14.06 15.47 -0.11
N PRO A 204 -15.26 15.79 -0.62
CA PRO A 204 -15.56 17.13 -1.11
C PRO A 204 -15.51 18.16 0.04
N GLU A 205 -15.28 19.43 -0.28
CA GLU A 205 -15.27 20.55 0.69
C GLU A 205 -14.32 20.32 1.89
N SER A 206 -13.32 19.46 1.72
CA SER A 206 -12.38 19.10 2.77
C SER A 206 -11.07 19.86 2.61
N THR A 207 -10.33 19.98 3.72
CA THR A 207 -8.96 20.50 3.71
C THR A 207 -7.99 19.32 3.61
N PHE A 208 -7.01 19.38 2.71
CA PHE A 208 -6.05 18.30 2.51
C PHE A 208 -4.67 18.64 3.03
N VAL A 209 -4.08 17.73 3.79
CA VAL A 209 -2.70 17.81 4.29
C VAL A 209 -1.77 17.14 3.29
N LEU A 210 -0.78 17.88 2.78
CA LEU A 210 0.12 17.44 1.72
C LEU A 210 1.59 17.70 2.08
N GLY A 211 2.47 16.82 1.60
CA GLY A 211 3.89 17.14 1.51
C GLY A 211 4.24 17.81 0.18
N ALA A 212 5.41 18.44 0.13
CA ALA A 212 5.97 19.08 -1.08
C ALA A 212 5.87 18.18 -2.31
N ASP A 213 6.28 16.91 -2.21
CA ASP A 213 6.22 15.93 -3.30
C ASP A 213 4.81 15.81 -3.91
N THR A 214 3.78 15.71 -3.06
CA THR A 214 2.39 15.54 -3.53
C THR A 214 1.87 16.84 -4.11
N TYR A 215 2.24 17.99 -3.52
CA TYR A 215 1.84 19.29 -4.03
C TYR A 215 2.42 19.58 -5.42
N ALA A 216 3.69 19.24 -5.66
CA ALA A 216 4.31 19.33 -6.98
C ALA A 216 3.58 18.47 -8.04
N ARG A 217 3.09 17.29 -7.66
CA ARG A 217 2.34 16.40 -8.57
C ARG A 217 1.00 16.99 -9.03
N LEU A 218 0.43 17.95 -8.30
CA LEU A 218 -0.83 18.60 -8.70
C LEU A 218 -0.69 19.42 -9.98
N ILE A 219 0.53 19.84 -10.30
CA ILE A 219 0.83 20.65 -11.48
C ILE A 219 1.65 19.91 -12.54
N ASP A 220 2.06 18.66 -12.27
CA ASP A 220 2.91 17.88 -13.17
C ASP A 220 2.06 17.23 -14.30
N PRO A 221 2.28 17.60 -15.58
CA PRO A 221 1.54 17.06 -16.72
C PRO A 221 1.57 15.53 -16.84
N LYS A 222 2.59 14.86 -16.28
CA LYS A 222 2.72 13.39 -16.28
C LYS A 222 1.46 12.72 -15.69
N TYR A 223 0.89 13.28 -14.62
CA TYR A 223 -0.30 12.73 -13.96
C TYR A 223 -1.61 13.01 -14.72
N TYR A 224 -1.53 13.73 -15.84
CA TYR A 224 -2.66 14.10 -16.69
C TYR A 224 -2.45 13.62 -18.13
N HIS A 225 -1.66 12.55 -18.31
CA HIS A 225 -1.31 11.97 -19.60
C HIS A 225 -0.69 12.97 -20.57
N GLY A 226 0.08 13.94 -20.05
CA GLY A 226 0.70 15.02 -20.82
C GLY A 226 -0.29 16.09 -21.33
N SER A 227 -1.58 16.00 -21.00
CA SER A 227 -2.59 16.93 -21.50
C SER A 227 -2.71 18.18 -20.64
N GLN A 228 -2.28 19.32 -21.19
CA GLN A 228 -2.40 20.62 -20.52
C GLN A 228 -3.86 21.01 -20.25
N LYS A 229 -4.81 20.57 -21.10
CA LYS A 229 -6.24 20.79 -20.88
C LYS A 229 -6.72 20.02 -19.63
N ARG A 230 -6.40 18.73 -19.54
CA ARG A 230 -6.76 17.90 -18.38
C ARG A 230 -6.15 18.43 -17.08
N LEU A 231 -4.89 18.88 -17.14
CA LEU A 231 -4.23 19.55 -16.01
C LEU A 231 -5.00 20.79 -15.55
N LYS A 232 -5.33 21.70 -16.48
CA LYS A 232 -6.07 22.93 -16.16
C LYS A 232 -7.46 22.62 -15.58
N ASP A 233 -8.18 21.66 -16.16
CA ASP A 233 -9.49 21.24 -15.68
C ASP A 233 -9.40 20.59 -14.29
N ALA A 234 -8.33 19.83 -14.03
CA ALA A 234 -8.03 19.23 -12.73
C ALA A 234 -7.78 20.28 -11.65
N VAL A 235 -6.87 21.23 -11.90
CA VAL A 235 -6.56 22.30 -10.95
C VAL A 235 -7.79 23.14 -10.66
N ARG A 236 -8.61 23.46 -11.69
CA ARG A 236 -9.89 24.17 -11.48
C ARG A 236 -10.83 23.38 -10.58
N THR A 237 -10.92 22.07 -10.78
CA THR A 237 -11.76 21.20 -9.96
C THR A 237 -11.28 21.18 -8.51
N ILE A 238 -9.97 21.05 -8.29
CA ILE A 238 -9.34 21.10 -6.97
C ILE A 238 -9.67 22.41 -6.27
N CYS A 239 -9.45 23.56 -6.92
CA CYS A 239 -9.72 24.89 -6.36
C CYS A 239 -11.20 25.09 -6.00
N ARG A 240 -12.12 24.53 -6.80
CA ARG A 240 -13.56 24.70 -6.59
C ARG A 240 -14.13 23.78 -5.51
N GLN A 241 -13.62 22.56 -5.41
CA GLN A 241 -14.22 21.51 -4.56
C GLN A 241 -13.46 21.27 -3.25
N SER A 242 -12.21 21.72 -3.13
CA SER A 242 -11.47 21.63 -1.86
C SER A 242 -11.75 22.86 -1.02
N ARG A 243 -11.82 22.70 0.30
CA ARG A 243 -11.88 23.85 1.23
C ARG A 243 -10.52 24.54 1.35
N GLY A 244 -9.43 23.78 1.25
CA GLY A 244 -8.08 24.31 1.28
C GLY A 244 -7.02 23.21 1.27
N LEU A 245 -5.77 23.61 1.16
CA LEU A 245 -4.60 22.73 1.23
C LEU A 245 -3.68 23.22 2.35
N ILE A 246 -3.12 22.30 3.13
CA ILE A 246 -2.04 22.60 4.09
C ILE A 246 -0.82 21.85 3.61
N VAL A 247 0.20 22.59 3.17
CA VAL A 247 1.36 22.03 2.46
C VAL A 247 2.62 22.21 3.28
N PHE A 248 3.31 21.10 3.53
CA PHE A 248 4.55 21.04 4.29
C PHE A 248 5.74 20.84 3.36
N GLY A 249 6.84 21.53 3.65
CA GLY A 249 8.13 21.23 3.03
C GLY A 249 8.68 19.87 3.46
N ARG A 250 9.62 19.33 2.67
CA ARG A 250 10.25 18.03 2.94
C ARG A 250 11.73 18.08 2.63
N MET A 251 12.53 17.34 3.41
CA MET A 251 13.92 17.07 3.07
C MET A 251 13.98 15.99 1.99
N GLN A 252 14.63 16.31 0.88
CA GLN A 252 14.88 15.38 -0.23
C GLN A 252 16.30 15.62 -0.76
N ASP A 253 17.09 14.56 -0.87
CA ASP A 253 18.46 14.63 -1.41
C ASP A 253 19.36 15.70 -0.74
N GLN A 254 19.23 15.86 0.58
CA GLN A 254 19.93 16.87 1.41
C GLN A 254 19.48 18.32 1.19
N GLU A 255 18.45 18.55 0.37
CA GLU A 255 17.85 19.87 0.16
C GLU A 255 16.43 19.92 0.74
N PHE A 256 16.10 21.03 1.39
CA PHE A 256 14.75 21.27 1.87
C PHE A 256 13.88 21.80 0.73
N GLN A 257 12.97 20.96 0.24
CA GLN A 257 11.98 21.32 -0.77
C GLN A 257 10.92 22.23 -0.13
N ASN A 258 11.05 23.53 -0.37
CA ASN A 258 10.10 24.54 0.10
C ASN A 258 8.95 24.72 -0.92
N PRO A 259 7.71 24.31 -0.61
CA PRO A 259 6.61 24.34 -1.57
C PRO A 259 6.17 25.77 -1.96
N ILE A 260 6.57 26.79 -1.19
CA ILE A 260 6.29 28.20 -1.50
C ILE A 260 6.92 28.63 -2.82
N THR A 261 8.08 28.05 -3.17
CA THR A 261 8.85 28.43 -4.37
C THR A 261 8.31 27.76 -5.64
N PHE A 262 7.37 26.82 -5.53
CA PHE A 262 6.84 26.12 -6.68
C PHE A 262 6.02 27.07 -7.58
N ASP A 263 6.25 26.95 -8.88
CA ASP A 263 5.50 27.69 -9.90
C ASP A 263 4.11 27.04 -10.10
N VAL A 264 3.16 27.48 -9.27
CA VAL A 264 1.78 26.97 -9.25
C VAL A 264 0.80 28.04 -9.73
N PRO A 265 -0.33 27.65 -10.35
CA PRO A 265 -1.38 28.59 -10.72
C PRO A 265 -1.85 29.43 -9.51
N PRO A 266 -2.09 30.75 -9.67
CA PRO A 266 -2.50 31.63 -8.56
C PRO A 266 -3.71 31.11 -7.77
N ALA A 267 -4.73 30.60 -8.47
CA ALA A 267 -5.92 30.02 -7.85
C ALA A 267 -5.63 28.81 -6.94
N LEU A 268 -4.58 28.02 -7.24
CA LEU A 268 -4.16 26.92 -6.38
C LEU A 268 -3.41 27.45 -5.16
N ARG A 269 -2.57 28.47 -5.36
CA ARG A 269 -1.84 29.14 -4.28
C ARG A 269 -2.78 29.82 -3.28
N GLU A 270 -3.86 30.44 -3.76
CA GLU A 270 -4.87 31.13 -2.93
C GLU A 270 -5.57 30.21 -1.92
N ILE A 271 -5.78 28.94 -2.28
CA ILE A 271 -6.39 27.96 -1.37
C ILE A 271 -5.37 27.19 -0.52
N THR A 272 -4.09 27.56 -0.60
CA THR A 272 -2.98 26.82 0.03
C THR A 272 -2.39 27.60 1.20
N TYR A 273 -2.41 26.98 2.38
CA TYR A 273 -1.60 27.38 3.52
C TYR A 273 -0.24 26.65 3.45
N PHE A 274 0.85 27.40 3.34
CA PHE A 274 2.20 26.85 3.36
C PHE A 274 2.77 26.89 4.77
N VAL A 275 3.11 25.73 5.32
CA VAL A 275 3.81 25.65 6.60
C VAL A 275 5.28 25.99 6.38
N SER A 276 5.77 27.00 7.11
CA SER A 276 7.14 27.46 6.96
C SER A 276 8.15 26.44 7.49
N GLU A 277 9.40 26.52 7.00
CA GLU A 277 10.50 25.68 7.50
C GLU A 277 10.74 25.85 9.00
N ARG A 278 10.48 27.05 9.54
CA ARG A 278 10.61 27.32 10.98
C ARG A 278 9.57 26.57 11.81
N GLU A 279 8.35 26.43 11.29
CA GLU A 279 7.28 25.66 11.92
C GLU A 279 7.48 24.16 11.76
N PHE A 280 8.04 23.73 10.63
CA PHE A 280 8.23 22.31 10.34
C PHE A 280 9.49 22.03 9.51
N ARG A 281 10.43 21.32 10.12
CA ARG A 281 11.55 20.66 9.44
C ARG A 281 11.81 19.29 10.07
N MET A 282 11.71 18.24 9.26
CA MET A 282 11.90 16.86 9.72
C MET A 282 12.67 16.04 8.68
N ASP A 283 13.86 15.57 9.05
CA ASP A 283 14.77 14.83 8.17
C ASP A 283 14.51 13.31 8.22
N VAL A 284 13.24 12.91 8.10
CA VAL A 284 12.84 11.50 8.10
C VAL A 284 11.86 11.21 6.98
N SER A 285 12.13 10.16 6.22
CA SER A 285 11.26 9.64 5.16
C SER A 285 10.99 8.14 5.33
N SER A 286 9.82 7.68 4.91
CA SER A 286 9.50 6.25 4.87
C SER A 286 10.49 5.46 4.02
N SER A 287 10.98 6.03 2.92
CA SER A 287 11.98 5.38 2.05
C SER A 287 13.32 5.17 2.76
N GLY A 288 13.81 6.18 3.48
CA GLY A 288 15.03 6.05 4.29
C GLY A 288 14.90 5.00 5.39
N ILE A 289 13.73 4.93 6.06
CA ILE A 289 13.47 3.90 7.07
C ILE A 289 13.51 2.49 6.47
N ARG A 290 12.93 2.29 5.27
CA ARG A 290 12.97 0.99 4.58
C ARG A 290 14.40 0.60 4.20
N ALA A 291 15.20 1.54 3.69
CA ALA A 291 16.59 1.30 3.33
C ALA A 291 17.42 0.87 4.56
N ASN A 292 17.34 1.62 5.66
CA ASN A 292 18.06 1.28 6.90
C ASN A 292 17.62 -0.06 7.48
N LYS A 293 16.33 -0.41 7.37
CA LYS A 293 15.80 -1.71 7.84
C LYS A 293 16.33 -2.87 7.00
N MET A 294 16.45 -2.69 5.68
CA MET A 294 17.06 -3.70 4.78
C MET A 294 18.56 -3.87 5.05
N GLU A 295 19.28 -2.80 5.36
CA GLU A 295 20.69 -2.90 5.75
C GLU A 295 20.88 -3.65 7.08
N THR A 296 20.03 -3.37 8.07
CA THR A 296 20.11 -4.06 9.37
C THR A 296 19.75 -5.54 9.27
N THR A 297 18.71 -5.94 8.52
CA THR A 297 18.41 -7.36 8.27
C THR A 297 19.44 -8.05 7.38
N GLY A 298 20.02 -7.33 6.41
CA GLY A 298 21.12 -7.83 5.59
C GLY A 298 22.44 -8.02 6.37
N ALA A 299 22.65 -7.24 7.43
CA ALA A 299 23.77 -7.40 8.37
C ALA A 299 23.52 -8.55 9.36
N THR A 300 22.29 -8.71 9.88
CA THR A 300 21.95 -9.85 10.76
C THR A 300 21.99 -11.20 10.03
N CYS A 301 21.68 -11.23 8.73
CA CYS A 301 21.82 -12.42 7.90
C CYS A 301 23.29 -12.79 7.62
N ARG A 302 24.19 -11.79 7.59
CA ARG A 302 25.64 -12.01 7.44
C ARG A 302 26.34 -12.48 8.72
N LEU A 303 25.81 -12.14 9.90
CA LEU A 303 26.39 -12.49 11.20
C LEU A 303 25.93 -13.87 11.75
N ARG A 304 25.23 -14.68 10.94
CA ARG A 304 24.84 -16.06 11.30
C ARG A 304 25.50 -17.13 10.43
N VAL A 305 26.56 -16.76 9.71
CA VAL A 305 27.41 -17.68 8.96
C VAL A 305 28.82 -17.53 9.49
N ASP A 306 29.04 -18.03 10.70
CA ASP A 306 30.34 -18.44 11.23
C ASP A 306 30.11 -19.61 12.19
#